data_AF-A0A958LFR5-F1
#
_entry.id   AF-A0A958LFR5-F1
#
_cell.length_a   1.000
_cell.length_b   1.000
_cell.length_c   1.000
_cell.angle_alpha   90.00
_cell.angle_beta   90.00
_cell.angle_gamma   90.00
#
_symmetry.space_group_name_H-M   'P 1'
#
loop_
_entity.id
_entity.type
_entity.pdbx_description
1 polymer ?
#
loop_
_entity_poly.entity_id
_entity_poly.type
_entity_poly.pdbx_seq_one_letter_code
_entity_poly.pdbx_strand_id
1 'polypeptide(L)'
;WVVINREGHEFELAAQRLTALPAPEKKLEAADYLSFLVTLNQAVEQLQNGLDLAAVWELLHEAGKESSVEELCDLLFGGVTLEHFLATRHALLHDQIYFKRRKSGFEARPPGIVEELKKKKSIEDEKQRVREQLISACLARLSDSESVLPDSIQLFENLAAFGSKAADAKAANETLDEVIQRAKLPFRGRSEDKAYQLLVRLQHFSAHQDLNLIRYQRSGIFPSPVIAEAERVCAALESSVHSERFQFADAFIITIDGEGTRDMDDALSIERAADRTRIGIHISDVSSHLALDGELDREARSRAISIYCPDVQIPMLPPSLSEHALSLIEGRPRNVTSFFIEVSDSGEVL
;
A
#
# COMPACT_ATOMS: atom_id res chain seq x y z
N TRP A 1 -10.12 -48.40 18.06
CA TRP A 1 -9.73 -48.21 19.47
C TRP A 1 -10.68 -47.21 20.07
N VAL A 2 -11.21 -47.48 21.28
CA VAL A 2 -12.00 -46.50 22.03
C VAL A 2 -11.01 -45.62 22.81
N VAL A 3 -11.13 -44.30 22.67
CA VAL A 3 -10.28 -43.32 23.36
C VAL A 3 -11.13 -42.24 24.00
N ILE A 4 -10.63 -41.62 25.07
CA ILE A 4 -11.32 -40.59 25.84
C ILE A 4 -10.65 -39.23 25.58
N ASN A 5 -11.39 -38.17 25.22
CA ASN A 5 -10.82 -36.81 25.14
C ASN A 5 -10.72 -36.14 26.52
N ARG A 6 -10.14 -34.93 26.50
CA ARG A 6 -10.07 -33.98 27.62
C ARG A 6 -11.42 -33.59 28.26
N GLU A 7 -12.55 -33.87 27.61
CA GLU A 7 -13.90 -33.61 28.12
C GLU A 7 -14.54 -34.88 28.72
N GLY A 8 -13.83 -36.01 28.72
CA GLY A 8 -14.35 -37.30 29.18
C GLY A 8 -15.22 -38.02 28.15
N HIS A 9 -15.32 -37.50 26.92
CA HIS A 9 -16.10 -38.14 25.85
C HIS A 9 -15.32 -39.29 25.22
N GLU A 10 -15.98 -40.42 25.03
CA GLU A 10 -15.43 -41.58 24.32
C GLU A 10 -15.70 -41.50 22.81
N PHE A 11 -14.71 -41.85 21.98
CA PHE A 11 -14.91 -41.97 20.53
C PHE A 11 -13.96 -43.01 19.93
N GLU A 12 -14.39 -43.56 18.79
CA GLU A 12 -13.61 -44.56 18.07
C GLU A 12 -12.59 -43.91 17.14
N LEU A 13 -11.34 -44.34 17.26
CA LEU A 13 -10.24 -43.94 16.38
C LEU A 13 -9.67 -45.16 15.67
N ALA A 14 -9.47 -44.98 14.36
CA ALA A 14 -8.75 -45.94 13.52
C ALA A 14 -7.31 -46.07 14.00
N ALA A 15 -6.79 -47.31 14.03
CA ALA A 15 -5.44 -47.59 14.57
C ALA A 15 -4.33 -46.77 13.90
N GLN A 16 -4.51 -46.43 12.62
CA GLN A 16 -3.57 -45.63 11.82
C GLN A 16 -3.45 -44.16 12.29
N ARG A 17 -4.40 -43.68 13.09
CA ARG A 17 -4.40 -42.33 13.66
C ARG A 17 -3.85 -42.29 15.08
N LEU A 18 -3.50 -43.44 15.65
CA LEU A 18 -2.90 -43.55 16.97
C LEU A 18 -1.40 -43.54 16.84
N THR A 19 -0.73 -43.00 17.85
CA THR A 19 0.70 -43.22 18.01
C THR A 19 0.95 -43.64 19.43
N ALA A 20 1.73 -44.70 19.58
CA ALA A 20 2.17 -45.15 20.89
C ALA A 20 3.02 -44.04 21.52
N LEU A 21 2.74 -43.76 22.78
CA LEU A 21 3.52 -42.84 23.60
C LEU A 21 4.27 -43.65 24.66
N PRO A 22 5.40 -43.13 25.18
CA PRO A 22 6.02 -43.67 26.38
C PRO A 22 4.99 -43.80 27.51
N ALA A 23 5.04 -44.91 28.26
CA ALA A 23 4.17 -45.06 29.43
C ALA A 23 4.56 -44.03 30.50
N PRO A 24 3.58 -43.48 31.24
CA PRO A 24 3.88 -42.65 32.40
C PRO A 24 4.68 -43.46 33.43
N GLU A 25 5.59 -42.80 34.15
CA GLU A 25 6.45 -43.44 35.16
C GLU A 25 5.65 -44.13 36.27
N LYS A 26 4.44 -43.61 36.57
CA LYS A 26 3.50 -44.19 37.52
C LYS A 26 2.36 -44.87 36.80
N LYS A 27 2.02 -46.07 37.27
CA LYS A 27 0.81 -46.78 36.84
C LYS A 27 -0.40 -45.98 37.28
N LEU A 28 -1.25 -45.59 36.32
CA LEU A 28 -2.45 -44.81 36.56
C LEU A 28 -3.65 -45.73 36.76
N GLU A 29 -4.52 -45.40 37.70
CA GLU A 29 -5.84 -46.00 37.86
C GLU A 29 -6.87 -45.22 37.02
N ALA A 30 -7.97 -45.87 36.64
CA ALA A 30 -8.97 -45.27 35.74
C ALA A 30 -9.57 -43.96 36.26
N ALA A 31 -9.63 -43.78 37.59
CA ALA A 31 -10.13 -42.55 38.23
C ALA A 31 -9.20 -41.34 38.02
N ASP A 32 -7.92 -41.56 37.72
CA ASP A 32 -6.89 -40.52 37.63
C ASP A 32 -6.57 -40.07 36.20
N TYR A 33 -7.18 -40.68 35.18
CA TYR A 33 -6.86 -40.39 33.78
C TYR A 33 -7.12 -38.93 33.38
N LEU A 34 -8.24 -38.35 33.80
CA LEU A 34 -8.61 -36.97 33.44
C LEU A 34 -7.66 -35.94 34.08
N SER A 35 -7.40 -36.07 35.38
CA SER A 35 -6.50 -35.15 36.10
C SER A 35 -5.06 -35.24 35.56
N PHE A 36 -4.62 -36.44 35.21
CA PHE A 36 -3.35 -36.66 34.55
C PHE A 36 -3.27 -35.94 33.19
N LEU A 37 -4.27 -36.10 32.31
CA LEU A 37 -4.28 -35.46 30.99
C LEU A 37 -4.26 -33.92 31.06
N VAL A 38 -4.98 -33.33 32.02
CA VAL A 38 -4.97 -31.87 32.22
C VAL A 38 -3.58 -31.39 32.66
N THR A 39 -2.97 -32.08 33.63
CA THR A 39 -1.64 -31.75 34.13
C THR A 39 -0.58 -31.89 33.05
N LEU A 40 -0.65 -32.97 32.27
CA LEU A 40 0.25 -33.24 31.16
C LEU A 40 0.19 -32.15 30.09
N ASN A 41 -1.02 -31.72 29.69
CA ASN A 41 -1.16 -30.65 28.71
C ASN A 41 -0.58 -29.32 29.20
N GLN A 42 -0.81 -28.95 30.47
CA GLN A 42 -0.24 -27.73 31.04
C GLN A 42 1.29 -27.77 31.05
N ALA A 43 1.89 -28.92 31.41
CA ALA A 43 3.34 -29.10 31.36
C ALA A 43 3.87 -28.98 29.92
N VAL A 44 3.19 -29.60 28.95
CA VAL A 44 3.56 -29.54 27.53
C VAL A 44 3.47 -28.10 26.99
N GLU A 45 2.42 -27.35 27.32
CA GLU A 45 2.28 -25.94 26.91
C GLU A 45 3.41 -25.06 27.48
N GLN A 46 3.80 -25.28 28.74
CA GLN A 46 4.92 -24.55 29.36
C GLN A 46 6.25 -24.85 28.66
N LEU A 47 6.52 -26.12 28.36
CA LEU A 47 7.74 -26.54 27.67
C LEU A 47 7.84 -26.01 26.24
N GLN A 48 6.70 -25.83 25.55
CA GLN A 48 6.69 -25.34 24.17
C GLN A 48 7.21 -23.91 24.02
N ASN A 49 7.02 -23.05 25.02
CA ASN A 49 7.42 -21.65 24.95
C ASN A 49 8.95 -21.44 24.94
N GLY A 50 9.74 -22.46 25.28
CA GLY A 50 11.21 -22.42 25.32
C GLY A 50 11.90 -23.30 24.28
N LEU A 51 11.16 -23.94 23.37
CA LEU A 51 11.71 -24.86 22.39
C LEU A 51 12.44 -24.13 21.26
N ASP A 52 13.74 -24.39 21.11
CA ASP A 52 14.55 -23.88 20.01
C ASP A 52 14.85 -24.99 18.99
N LEU A 53 13.93 -25.16 18.03
CA LEU A 53 14.12 -26.10 16.92
C LEU A 53 15.25 -25.66 15.96
N ALA A 54 15.63 -24.36 15.93
CA ALA A 54 16.75 -23.92 15.12
C ALA A 54 18.06 -24.47 15.68
N ALA A 55 18.28 -24.39 17.00
CA ALA A 55 19.49 -24.91 17.63
C ALA A 55 19.71 -26.40 17.34
N VAL A 56 18.66 -27.22 17.44
CA VAL A 56 18.75 -28.65 17.14
C VAL A 56 18.89 -28.93 15.65
N TRP A 57 18.31 -28.09 14.80
CA TRP A 57 18.49 -28.17 13.36
C TRP A 57 19.93 -27.88 12.93
N GLU A 58 20.60 -26.88 13.51
CA GLU A 58 22.02 -26.56 13.27
C GLU A 58 22.94 -27.76 13.56
N LEU A 59 22.62 -28.55 14.59
CA LEU A 59 23.38 -29.75 14.93
C LEU A 59 23.19 -30.91 13.94
N LEU A 60 22.05 -30.97 13.24
CA LEU A 60 21.62 -32.15 12.50
C LEU A 60 21.57 -31.95 10.98
N HIS A 61 21.57 -30.72 10.47
CA HIS A 61 21.36 -30.47 9.03
C HIS A 61 22.46 -31.05 8.14
N GLU A 62 23.68 -31.26 8.64
CA GLU A 62 24.77 -31.90 7.90
C GLU A 62 24.70 -33.43 7.92
N ALA A 63 24.04 -34.01 8.93
CA ALA A 63 23.99 -35.46 9.11
C ALA A 63 23.11 -36.15 8.07
N GLY A 64 22.11 -35.44 7.51
CA GLY A 64 21.19 -35.96 6.48
C GLY A 64 20.42 -37.22 6.90
N LYS A 65 20.36 -37.52 8.20
CA LYS A 65 19.73 -38.71 8.75
C LYS A 65 18.34 -38.39 9.29
N GLU A 66 17.46 -39.39 9.20
CA GLU A 66 16.17 -39.36 9.88
C GLU A 66 16.41 -39.57 11.38
N SER A 67 15.93 -38.64 12.20
CA SER A 67 15.99 -38.71 13.65
C SER A 67 14.62 -39.08 14.22
N SER A 68 14.64 -39.91 15.26
CA SER A 68 13.42 -40.22 16.02
C SER A 68 13.00 -39.02 16.87
N VAL A 69 11.76 -39.02 17.36
CA VAL A 69 11.31 -37.96 18.27
C VAL A 69 12.05 -38.06 19.60
N GLU A 70 12.42 -39.28 20.03
CA GLU A 70 13.21 -39.54 21.23
C GLU A 70 14.62 -38.94 21.13
N GLU A 71 15.28 -39.07 19.97
CA GLU A 71 16.60 -38.46 19.73
C GLU A 71 16.53 -36.93 19.74
N LEU A 72 15.52 -36.35 19.08
CA LEU A 72 15.31 -34.90 19.07
C LEU A 72 14.95 -34.38 20.46
N CYS A 73 14.16 -35.15 21.22
CA CYS A 73 13.80 -34.84 22.61
C CYS A 73 15.05 -34.83 23.51
N ASP A 74 15.92 -35.82 23.38
CA ASP A 74 17.18 -35.88 24.14
C ASP A 74 18.10 -34.69 23.82
N LEU A 75 18.17 -34.28 22.55
CA LEU A 75 18.93 -33.09 22.14
C LEU A 75 18.35 -31.78 22.67
N LEU A 76 17.02 -31.67 22.79
CA LEU A 76 16.34 -30.47 23.28
C LEU A 76 16.38 -30.35 24.82
N PHE A 77 16.26 -31.47 25.54
CA PHE A 77 16.00 -31.48 26.97
C PHE A 77 17.05 -32.23 27.81
N GLY A 78 18.02 -32.91 27.18
CA GLY A 78 19.00 -33.74 27.88
C GLY A 78 18.41 -35.01 28.51
N GLY A 79 17.23 -35.43 28.07
CA GLY A 79 16.55 -36.62 28.51
C GLY A 79 15.15 -36.77 27.90
N VAL A 80 14.59 -37.97 27.98
CA VAL A 80 13.29 -38.30 27.39
C VAL A 80 12.26 -38.59 28.49
N THR A 81 11.36 -37.65 28.73
CA THR A 81 10.13 -37.87 29.51
C THR A 81 8.90 -37.79 28.60
N LEU A 82 7.73 -38.19 29.09
CA LEU A 82 6.49 -38.12 28.32
C LEU A 82 6.13 -36.67 27.92
N GLU A 83 6.32 -35.73 28.84
CA GLU A 83 6.09 -34.30 28.63
C GLU A 83 7.03 -33.75 27.55
N HIS A 84 8.34 -34.02 27.67
CA HIS A 84 9.33 -33.59 26.69
C HIS A 84 9.07 -34.18 25.29
N PHE A 85 8.71 -35.47 25.23
CA PHE A 85 8.38 -36.14 23.98
C PHE A 85 7.18 -35.48 23.29
N LEU A 86 6.11 -35.20 24.04
CA LEU A 86 4.91 -34.56 23.52
C LEU A 86 5.17 -33.11 23.08
N ALA A 87 5.92 -32.34 23.87
CA ALA A 87 6.29 -30.97 23.53
C ALA A 87 7.13 -30.91 22.25
N THR A 88 8.17 -31.75 22.14
CA THR A 88 9.02 -31.88 20.95
C THR A 88 8.19 -32.21 19.72
N ARG A 89 7.35 -33.24 19.82
CA ARG A 89 6.52 -33.69 18.71
C ARG A 89 5.53 -32.63 18.27
N HIS A 90 4.91 -31.93 19.21
CA HIS A 90 3.97 -30.87 18.90
C HIS A 90 4.68 -29.74 18.12
N ALA A 91 5.85 -29.30 18.59
CA ALA A 91 6.64 -28.29 17.91
C ALA A 91 7.02 -28.72 16.48
N LEU A 92 7.47 -29.96 16.28
CA LEU A 92 7.84 -30.49 14.96
C LEU A 92 6.67 -30.61 13.97
N LEU A 93 5.43 -30.75 14.46
CA LEU A 93 4.24 -30.81 13.62
C LEU A 93 3.73 -29.41 13.23
N HIS A 94 3.89 -28.43 14.11
CA HIS A 94 3.45 -27.06 13.91
C HIS A 94 4.50 -26.19 13.18
N ASP A 95 5.78 -26.33 13.51
CA ASP A 95 6.88 -25.65 12.84
C ASP A 95 7.49 -26.57 11.76
N GLN A 96 7.10 -26.31 10.51
CA GLN A 96 7.55 -27.07 9.35
C GLN A 96 8.77 -26.44 8.65
N ILE A 97 9.40 -25.42 9.26
CA ILE A 97 10.53 -24.68 8.69
C ILE A 97 11.79 -25.53 8.72
N TYR A 98 12.10 -26.14 9.86
CA TYR A 98 13.39 -26.79 10.10
C TYR A 98 13.38 -28.28 9.78
N PHE A 99 12.29 -28.98 10.11
CA PHE A 99 12.18 -30.43 9.96
C PHE A 99 11.08 -30.81 8.97
N LYS A 100 11.27 -31.95 8.30
CA LYS A 100 10.28 -32.58 7.44
C LYS A 100 9.89 -33.94 8.01
N ARG A 101 8.59 -34.19 8.11
CA ARG A 101 8.06 -35.48 8.58
C ARG A 101 8.31 -36.60 7.57
N ARG A 102 8.77 -37.76 8.07
CA ARG A 102 8.96 -39.03 7.34
C ARG A 102 8.07 -40.14 7.94
N LYS A 103 8.25 -41.38 7.48
CA LYS A 103 7.41 -42.51 7.92
C LYS A 103 7.66 -42.88 9.39
N SER A 104 8.90 -42.76 9.85
CA SER A 104 9.35 -43.21 11.18
C SER A 104 9.82 -42.07 12.10
N GLY A 105 10.12 -40.88 11.55
CA GLY A 105 10.64 -39.75 12.31
C GLY A 105 10.66 -38.44 11.53
N PHE A 106 11.65 -37.61 11.81
CA PHE A 106 11.83 -36.29 11.23
C PHE A 106 13.23 -36.13 10.64
N GLU A 107 13.32 -35.46 9.51
CA GLU A 107 14.58 -35.20 8.82
C GLU A 107 14.84 -33.69 8.82
N ALA A 108 16.04 -33.28 9.22
CA ALA A 108 16.48 -31.89 9.14
C ALA A 108 16.52 -31.44 7.68
N ARG A 109 15.94 -30.28 7.36
CA ARG A 109 15.92 -29.75 6.00
C ARG A 109 17.28 -29.14 5.65
N PRO A 110 17.70 -29.16 4.37
CA PRO A 110 18.92 -28.46 3.95
C PRO A 110 18.83 -26.94 4.20
N PRO A 111 19.96 -26.25 4.49
CA PRO A 111 19.99 -24.81 4.76
C PRO A 111 19.28 -23.94 3.72
N GLY A 112 19.49 -24.21 2.43
CA GLY A 112 18.83 -23.43 1.36
C GLY A 112 17.29 -23.50 1.42
N ILE A 113 16.72 -24.66 1.78
CA ILE A 113 15.26 -24.81 1.93
C ILE A 113 14.77 -24.09 3.19
N VAL A 114 15.53 -24.15 4.28
CA VAL A 114 15.20 -23.44 5.53
C VAL A 114 15.20 -21.93 5.30
N GLU A 115 16.21 -21.39 4.61
CA GLU A 115 16.25 -19.96 4.26
C GLU A 115 15.06 -19.53 3.41
N GLU A 116 14.69 -20.31 2.38
CA GLU A 116 13.52 -20.04 1.56
C GLU A 116 12.21 -20.05 2.37
N LEU A 117 12.04 -21.03 3.26
CA LEU A 117 10.86 -21.14 4.12
C LEU A 117 10.80 -19.99 5.14
N LYS A 118 11.94 -19.60 5.72
CA LYS A 118 12.04 -18.42 6.62
C LYS A 118 11.66 -17.14 5.88
N LYS A 119 12.21 -16.91 4.68
CA LYS A 119 11.86 -15.76 3.83
C LYS A 119 10.37 -15.74 3.51
N LYS A 120 9.81 -16.88 3.09
CA LYS A 120 8.38 -17.00 2.78
C LYS A 120 7.50 -16.72 3.99
N LYS A 121 7.84 -17.26 5.17
CA LYS A 121 7.11 -17.00 6.41
C LYS A 121 7.18 -15.53 6.80
N SER A 122 8.37 -14.92 6.74
CA SER A 122 8.52 -13.49 7.06
C SER A 122 7.70 -12.59 6.14
N ILE A 123 7.60 -12.91 4.83
CA ILE A 123 6.75 -12.16 3.90
C ILE A 123 5.27 -12.32 4.27
N GLU A 124 4.83 -13.53 4.62
CA GLU A 124 3.45 -13.80 5.02
C GLU A 124 3.09 -13.11 6.34
N ASP A 125 3.97 -13.19 7.34
CA ASP A 125 3.82 -12.53 8.63
C ASP A 125 3.72 -11.00 8.45
N GLU A 126 4.54 -10.43 7.57
CA GLU A 126 4.49 -9.00 7.25
C GLU A 126 3.17 -8.62 6.54
N LYS A 127 2.71 -9.42 5.58
CA LYS A 127 1.41 -9.21 4.93
C LYS A 127 0.26 -9.26 5.95
N GLN A 128 0.31 -10.22 6.87
CA GLN A 128 -0.69 -10.35 7.92
C GLN A 128 -0.65 -9.17 8.89
N ARG A 129 0.54 -8.68 9.23
CA ARG A 129 0.74 -7.49 10.06
C ARG A 129 0.14 -6.24 9.41
N VAL A 130 0.46 -6.00 8.14
CA VAL A 130 -0.09 -4.87 7.36
C VAL A 130 -1.61 -4.97 7.26
N ARG A 131 -2.14 -6.18 7.03
CA ARG A 131 -3.58 -6.44 6.99
C ARG A 131 -4.26 -6.09 8.31
N GLU A 132 -3.75 -6.57 9.45
CA GLU A 132 -4.35 -6.28 10.76
C GLU A 132 -4.21 -4.79 11.12
N GLN A 133 -3.11 -4.14 10.73
CA GLN A 133 -2.93 -2.70 10.89
C GLN A 133 -3.99 -1.92 10.10
N LEU A 134 -4.26 -2.30 8.85
CA LEU A 134 -5.31 -1.69 8.04
C LEU A 134 -6.69 -1.88 8.68
N ILE A 135 -7.03 -3.09 9.11
CA ILE A 135 -8.30 -3.39 9.77
C ILE A 135 -8.46 -2.52 11.03
N SER A 136 -7.44 -2.51 11.89
CA SER A 136 -7.43 -1.73 13.12
C SER A 136 -7.61 -0.23 12.85
N ALA A 137 -6.88 0.32 11.87
CA ALA A 137 -7.00 1.72 11.47
C ALA A 137 -8.39 2.07 10.93
N CYS A 138 -9.00 1.19 10.11
CA CYS A 138 -10.37 1.39 9.65
C CYS A 138 -11.37 1.40 10.82
N LEU A 139 -11.26 0.47 11.76
CA LEU A 139 -12.13 0.42 12.94
C LEU A 139 -11.96 1.66 13.84
N ALA A 140 -10.71 2.13 14.01
CA ALA A 140 -10.41 3.36 14.73
C ALA A 140 -11.04 4.56 14.02
N ARG A 141 -10.83 4.71 12.70
CA ARG A 141 -11.41 5.80 11.89
C ARG A 141 -12.94 5.83 11.91
N LEU A 142 -13.60 4.67 11.96
CA LEU A 142 -15.06 4.59 12.08
C LEU A 142 -15.57 5.11 13.44
N SER A 143 -14.73 5.07 14.47
CA SER A 143 -15.04 5.52 15.82
C SER A 143 -14.61 6.98 16.07
N ASP A 144 -13.49 7.38 15.48
CA ASP A 144 -12.88 8.70 15.56
C ASP A 144 -12.42 9.16 14.17
N SER A 145 -13.03 10.23 13.64
CA SER A 145 -12.78 10.72 12.29
C SER A 145 -11.35 11.23 12.05
N GLU A 146 -10.59 11.55 13.10
CA GLU A 146 -9.22 12.08 12.98
C GLU A 146 -8.14 10.97 12.89
N SER A 147 -8.48 9.74 13.22
CA SER A 147 -7.53 8.62 13.26
C SER A 147 -6.88 8.31 11.90
N VAL A 148 -5.56 8.44 11.75
CA VAL A 148 -4.85 8.31 10.46
C VAL A 148 -5.07 6.93 9.80
N LEU A 149 -5.34 6.94 8.49
CA LEU A 149 -5.40 5.71 7.68
C LEU A 149 -4.01 5.44 7.06
N PRO A 150 -3.54 4.18 7.06
CA PRO A 150 -2.26 3.81 6.45
C PRO A 150 -2.38 3.74 4.91
N ASP A 151 -1.25 3.84 4.21
CA ASP A 151 -1.16 3.73 2.73
C ASP A 151 -1.77 2.43 2.18
N SER A 152 -1.82 1.37 2.99
CA SER A 152 -2.50 0.12 2.64
C SER A 152 -4.00 0.28 2.36
N ILE A 153 -4.60 1.44 2.67
CA ILE A 153 -5.96 1.79 2.24
C ILE A 153 -6.16 1.73 0.72
N GLN A 154 -5.08 1.89 -0.05
CA GLN A 154 -5.03 1.72 -1.50
C GLN A 154 -5.58 0.35 -1.94
N LEU A 155 -5.50 -0.67 -1.08
CA LEU A 155 -6.09 -1.99 -1.32
C LEU A 155 -7.61 -1.89 -1.57
N PHE A 156 -8.32 -1.07 -0.80
CA PHE A 156 -9.75 -0.85 -0.95
C PHE A 156 -10.07 0.12 -2.09
N GLU A 157 -9.23 1.14 -2.31
CA GLU A 157 -9.37 2.04 -3.46
C GLU A 157 -9.31 1.27 -4.78
N ASN A 158 -8.33 0.37 -4.90
CA ASN A 158 -8.16 -0.48 -6.07
C ASN A 158 -9.34 -1.44 -6.24
N LEU A 159 -9.85 -2.01 -5.14
CA LEU A 159 -11.05 -2.85 -5.20
C LEU A 159 -12.29 -2.04 -5.63
N ALA A 160 -12.46 -0.81 -5.16
CA ALA A 160 -13.56 0.07 -5.57
C ALA A 160 -13.43 0.45 -7.06
N ALA A 161 -12.23 0.77 -7.53
CA ALA A 161 -11.99 1.23 -8.89
C ALA A 161 -12.06 0.09 -9.92
N PHE A 162 -11.44 -1.06 -9.65
CA PHE A 162 -11.24 -2.15 -10.61
C PHE A 162 -12.06 -3.41 -10.32
N GLY A 163 -12.72 -3.50 -9.15
CA GLY A 163 -13.49 -4.66 -8.74
C GLY A 163 -12.67 -5.94 -8.77
N SER A 164 -13.23 -6.99 -9.39
CA SER A 164 -12.55 -8.29 -9.55
C SER A 164 -11.27 -8.25 -10.39
N LYS A 165 -11.01 -7.17 -11.14
CA LYS A 165 -9.78 -7.00 -11.94
C LYS A 165 -8.62 -6.40 -11.16
N ALA A 166 -8.81 -5.99 -9.90
CA ALA A 166 -7.72 -5.50 -9.06
C ALA A 166 -6.69 -6.61 -8.81
N ALA A 167 -5.39 -6.27 -8.80
CA ALA A 167 -4.30 -7.23 -8.63
C ALA A 167 -4.45 -8.11 -7.37
N ASP A 168 -4.89 -7.50 -6.26
CA ASP A 168 -5.07 -8.15 -4.96
C ASP A 168 -6.56 -8.28 -4.56
N ALA A 169 -7.47 -8.40 -5.53
CA ALA A 169 -8.91 -8.42 -5.28
C ALA A 169 -9.35 -9.45 -4.22
N LYS A 170 -8.72 -10.63 -4.18
CA LYS A 170 -9.04 -11.66 -3.19
C LYS A 170 -8.70 -11.20 -1.76
N ALA A 171 -7.46 -10.76 -1.54
CA ALA A 171 -7.01 -10.28 -0.23
C ALA A 171 -7.78 -9.02 0.20
N ALA A 172 -8.09 -8.13 -0.73
CA ALA A 172 -8.92 -6.96 -0.50
C ALA A 172 -10.31 -7.34 0.00
N ASN A 173 -10.96 -8.31 -0.65
CA ASN A 173 -12.28 -8.81 -0.24
C ASN A 173 -12.27 -9.44 1.14
N GLU A 174 -11.32 -10.33 1.42
CA GLU A 174 -11.20 -10.99 2.73
C GLU A 174 -10.96 -9.97 3.85
N THR A 175 -10.21 -8.91 3.58
CA THR A 175 -9.95 -7.82 4.54
C THR A 175 -11.17 -6.92 4.71
N LEU A 176 -11.85 -6.58 3.61
CA LEU A 176 -13.06 -5.76 3.60
C LEU A 176 -14.20 -6.44 4.38
N ASP A 177 -14.45 -7.72 4.12
CA ASP A 177 -15.51 -8.48 4.80
C ASP A 177 -15.24 -8.56 6.31
N GLU A 178 -13.98 -8.69 6.73
CA GLU A 178 -13.61 -8.67 8.15
C GLU A 178 -13.88 -7.31 8.81
N VAL A 179 -13.53 -6.19 8.15
CA VAL A 179 -13.87 -4.84 8.65
C VAL A 179 -15.39 -4.67 8.77
N ILE A 180 -16.14 -5.05 7.74
CA ILE A 180 -17.61 -4.96 7.72
C ILE A 180 -18.23 -5.79 8.84
N GLN A 181 -17.72 -7.00 9.08
CA GLN A 181 -18.22 -7.89 10.13
C GLN A 181 -17.91 -7.34 11.52
N ARG A 182 -16.66 -6.93 11.79
CA ARG A 182 -16.23 -6.38 13.09
C ARG A 182 -16.98 -5.07 13.42
N ALA A 183 -17.22 -4.21 12.43
CA ALA A 183 -17.94 -2.95 12.59
C ALA A 183 -19.47 -3.05 12.41
N LYS A 184 -20.01 -4.24 12.06
CA LYS A 184 -21.44 -4.48 11.82
C LYS A 184 -22.06 -3.51 10.80
N LEU A 185 -21.36 -3.26 9.70
CA LEU A 185 -21.78 -2.28 8.69
C LEU A 185 -22.83 -2.88 7.74
N PRO A 186 -23.95 -2.20 7.46
CA PRO A 186 -25.05 -2.75 6.65
C PRO A 186 -24.85 -2.55 5.13
N PHE A 187 -23.63 -2.67 4.64
CA PHE A 187 -23.32 -2.42 3.22
C PHE A 187 -23.92 -3.49 2.30
N ARG A 188 -24.36 -3.06 1.12
CA ARG A 188 -25.01 -3.92 0.11
C ARG A 188 -24.33 -3.79 -1.25
N GLY A 189 -24.58 -4.75 -2.14
CA GLY A 189 -24.02 -4.76 -3.49
C GLY A 189 -22.81 -5.67 -3.63
N ARG A 190 -22.10 -5.51 -4.74
CA ARG A 190 -20.87 -6.25 -5.06
C ARG A 190 -19.72 -5.75 -4.20
N SER A 191 -18.60 -6.47 -4.24
CA SER A 191 -17.38 -6.12 -3.53
C SER A 191 -16.90 -4.70 -3.79
N GLU A 192 -16.89 -4.26 -5.05
CA GLU A 192 -16.54 -2.87 -5.42
C GLU A 192 -17.49 -1.83 -4.80
N ASP A 193 -18.79 -2.12 -4.77
CA ASP A 193 -19.80 -1.24 -4.18
C ASP A 193 -19.59 -1.13 -2.66
N LYS A 194 -19.29 -2.24 -1.99
CA LYS A 194 -18.99 -2.28 -0.54
C LYS A 194 -17.69 -1.55 -0.21
N ALA A 195 -16.66 -1.71 -1.03
CA ALA A 195 -15.38 -1.01 -0.86
C ALA A 195 -15.57 0.51 -0.96
N TYR A 196 -16.32 0.97 -1.98
CA TYR A 196 -16.67 2.39 -2.13
C TYR A 196 -17.45 2.91 -0.92
N GLN A 197 -18.49 2.18 -0.49
CA GLN A 197 -19.28 2.55 0.71
C GLN A 197 -18.41 2.65 1.97
N LEU A 198 -17.46 1.73 2.17
CA LEU A 198 -16.52 1.81 3.28
C LEU A 198 -15.65 3.06 3.19
N LEU A 199 -15.04 3.34 2.03
CA LEU A 199 -14.15 4.48 1.84
C LEU A 199 -14.87 5.82 2.06
N VAL A 200 -16.12 5.94 1.59
CA VAL A 200 -16.97 7.10 1.89
C VAL A 200 -17.29 7.18 3.38
N ARG A 201 -17.62 6.05 4.03
CA ARG A 201 -17.94 6.02 5.46
C ARG A 201 -16.74 6.38 6.35
N LEU A 202 -15.53 6.08 5.88
CA LEU A 202 -14.26 6.45 6.50
C LEU A 202 -13.85 7.91 6.24
N GLN A 203 -14.62 8.65 5.42
CA GLN A 203 -14.26 9.99 4.92
C GLN A 203 -12.93 10.02 4.15
N HIS A 204 -12.53 8.88 3.59
CA HIS A 204 -11.38 8.78 2.71
C HIS A 204 -11.76 9.18 1.28
N PHE A 205 -12.96 8.78 0.84
CA PHE A 205 -13.60 9.25 -0.39
C PHE A 205 -14.71 10.25 -0.08
N SER A 206 -14.89 11.22 -0.99
CA SER A 206 -16.14 11.98 -1.04
C SER A 206 -17.25 11.13 -1.65
N ALA A 207 -18.51 11.53 -1.45
CA ALA A 207 -19.66 10.85 -2.07
C ALA A 207 -19.61 10.88 -3.61
N HIS A 208 -18.83 11.80 -4.18
CA HIS A 208 -18.69 12.03 -5.62
C HIS A 208 -17.31 11.65 -6.16
N GLN A 209 -16.53 10.85 -5.41
CA GLN A 209 -15.19 10.45 -5.83
C GLN A 209 -15.19 9.84 -7.23
N ASP A 210 -14.46 10.47 -8.16
CA ASP A 210 -14.30 9.94 -9.51
C ASP A 210 -13.29 8.78 -9.51
N LEU A 211 -13.81 7.57 -9.63
CA LEU A 211 -13.01 6.34 -9.71
C LEU A 211 -12.18 6.27 -11.00
N ASN A 212 -12.51 7.04 -12.04
CA ASN A 212 -11.72 7.05 -13.27
C ASN A 212 -10.33 7.66 -13.05
N LEU A 213 -10.19 8.61 -12.13
CA LEU A 213 -8.89 9.17 -11.77
C LEU A 213 -7.95 8.09 -11.22
N ILE A 214 -8.48 7.20 -10.39
CA ILE A 214 -7.75 6.03 -9.88
C ILE A 214 -7.47 5.03 -11.02
N ARG A 215 -8.47 4.76 -11.88
CA ARG A 215 -8.32 3.82 -13.01
C ARG A 215 -7.22 4.22 -13.99
N TYR A 216 -7.12 5.51 -14.26
CA TYR A 216 -6.12 6.08 -15.15
C TYR A 216 -4.82 6.47 -14.44
N GLN A 217 -4.68 6.15 -13.14
CA GLN A 217 -3.52 6.47 -12.31
C GLN A 217 -3.14 7.96 -12.38
N ARG A 218 -4.15 8.82 -12.46
CA ARG A 218 -3.95 10.28 -12.52
C ARG A 218 -4.01 10.82 -11.09
N SER A 219 -2.84 11.11 -10.54
CA SER A 219 -2.69 11.74 -9.23
C SER A 219 -2.37 13.22 -9.36
N GLY A 220 -2.96 14.04 -8.49
CA GLY A 220 -2.55 15.44 -8.30
C GLY A 220 -1.18 15.58 -7.62
N ILE A 221 -0.65 14.51 -7.04
CA ILE A 221 0.65 14.51 -6.34
C ILE A 221 1.77 14.40 -7.37
N PHE A 222 2.79 15.24 -7.21
CA PHE A 222 4.00 15.22 -8.04
C PHE A 222 5.14 14.50 -7.31
N PRO A 223 5.98 13.73 -8.02
CA PRO A 223 7.17 13.12 -7.44
C PRO A 223 8.13 14.18 -6.86
N SER A 224 8.84 13.83 -5.78
CA SER A 224 9.79 14.76 -5.12
C SER A 224 10.87 15.34 -6.06
N PRO A 225 11.44 14.58 -7.02
CA PRO A 225 12.38 15.16 -8.00
C PRO A 225 11.75 16.28 -8.84
N VAL A 226 10.48 16.12 -9.23
CA VAL A 226 9.72 17.10 -10.01
C VAL A 226 9.46 18.36 -9.20
N ILE A 227 9.05 18.22 -7.93
CA ILE A 227 8.86 19.36 -7.03
C ILE A 227 10.17 20.13 -6.82
N ALA A 228 11.28 19.41 -6.58
CA ALA A 228 12.58 20.04 -6.39
C ALA A 228 13.06 20.80 -7.64
N GLU A 229 12.77 20.29 -8.85
CA GLU A 229 13.02 21.04 -10.09
C GLU A 229 12.13 22.25 -10.23
N ALA A 230 10.84 22.13 -9.91
CA ALA A 230 9.88 23.24 -9.93
C ALA A 230 10.34 24.40 -9.05
N GLU A 231 10.78 24.13 -7.82
CA GLU A 231 11.30 25.14 -6.90
C GLU A 231 12.53 25.87 -7.46
N ARG A 232 13.45 25.14 -8.11
CA ARG A 232 14.62 25.75 -8.77
C ARG A 232 14.20 26.66 -9.92
N VAL A 233 13.23 26.23 -10.74
CA VAL A 233 12.71 27.03 -11.84
C VAL A 233 12.01 28.28 -11.33
N CYS A 234 11.19 28.17 -10.27
CA CYS A 234 10.58 29.33 -9.61
C CYS A 234 11.62 30.35 -9.13
N ALA A 235 12.68 29.90 -8.45
CA ALA A 235 13.74 30.79 -7.97
C ALA A 235 14.51 31.45 -9.14
N ALA A 236 14.76 30.72 -10.22
CA ALA A 236 15.39 31.27 -11.42
C ALA A 236 14.50 32.35 -12.07
N LEU A 237 13.20 32.10 -12.18
CA LEU A 237 12.21 33.04 -12.72
C LEU A 237 12.21 34.38 -11.98
N GLU A 238 12.22 34.36 -10.65
CA GLU A 238 12.27 35.57 -9.81
C GLU A 238 13.54 36.41 -10.06
N SER A 239 14.67 35.76 -10.34
CA SER A 239 15.93 36.43 -10.64
C SER A 239 16.08 36.91 -12.10
N SER A 240 15.27 36.37 -13.02
CA SER A 240 15.47 36.47 -14.48
C SER A 240 14.78 37.65 -15.16
N VAL A 241 14.09 38.51 -14.39
CA VAL A 241 13.15 39.52 -14.92
C VAL A 241 13.82 40.59 -15.80
N HIS A 242 15.16 40.62 -15.95
CA HIS A 242 15.90 41.69 -16.65
C HIS A 242 16.85 41.17 -17.75
N SER A 243 16.55 40.01 -18.34
CA SER A 243 17.31 39.49 -19.50
C SER A 243 17.06 40.33 -20.76
N GLU A 244 17.85 40.11 -21.81
CA GLU A 244 17.87 40.77 -23.15
C GLU A 244 16.55 40.74 -23.94
N ARG A 245 15.43 40.48 -23.28
CA ARG A 245 14.08 40.37 -23.82
C ARG A 245 13.48 41.74 -24.09
N PHE A 246 12.61 41.79 -25.09
CA PHE A 246 11.81 42.97 -25.40
C PHE A 246 10.93 43.33 -24.20
N GLN A 247 11.03 44.57 -23.74
CA GLN A 247 10.21 45.09 -22.65
C GLN A 247 9.00 45.84 -23.20
N PHE A 248 7.81 45.45 -22.74
CA PHE A 248 6.59 46.19 -23.01
C PHE A 248 6.58 47.46 -22.14
N ALA A 249 6.91 48.60 -22.75
CA ALA A 249 6.70 49.90 -22.11
C ALA A 249 5.26 50.37 -22.38
N ASP A 250 4.49 50.61 -21.33
CA ASP A 250 3.18 51.28 -21.37
C ASP A 250 2.07 50.60 -22.20
N ALA A 251 2.21 49.32 -22.54
CA ALA A 251 1.16 48.56 -23.22
C ALA A 251 0.07 48.13 -22.21
N PHE A 252 -1.19 48.43 -22.52
CA PHE A 252 -2.33 47.92 -21.76
C PHE A 252 -2.56 46.44 -22.11
N ILE A 253 -2.13 45.55 -21.21
CA ILE A 253 -2.21 44.09 -21.35
C ILE A 253 -3.19 43.55 -20.31
N ILE A 254 -4.10 42.67 -20.73
CA ILE A 254 -5.12 42.06 -19.86
C ILE A 254 -5.21 40.55 -20.09
N THR A 255 -5.56 39.80 -19.05
CA THR A 255 -6.05 38.42 -19.17
C THR A 255 -7.58 38.43 -19.06
N ILE A 256 -8.25 37.42 -19.62
CA ILE A 256 -9.72 37.29 -19.55
C ILE A 256 -10.04 35.83 -19.24
N ASP A 257 -10.31 35.57 -17.96
CA ASP A 257 -10.44 34.21 -17.43
C ASP A 257 -11.70 34.06 -16.55
N GLY A 258 -12.07 32.81 -16.25
CA GLY A 258 -13.11 32.54 -15.26
C GLY A 258 -12.67 32.94 -13.85
N GLU A 259 -13.61 33.32 -12.97
CA GLU A 259 -13.34 33.84 -11.62
C GLU A 259 -12.43 32.94 -10.75
N GLY A 260 -12.47 31.62 -10.96
CA GLY A 260 -11.64 30.65 -10.23
C GLY A 260 -10.31 30.29 -10.87
N THR A 261 -9.97 30.85 -12.03
CA THR A 261 -8.76 30.52 -12.80
C THR A 261 -7.53 31.06 -12.09
N ARG A 262 -6.46 30.29 -12.07
CA ARG A 262 -5.20 30.66 -11.41
C ARG A 262 -3.98 30.52 -12.31
N ASP A 263 -4.08 29.66 -13.30
CA ASP A 263 -3.15 29.35 -14.38
C ASP A 263 -3.48 30.19 -15.62
N MET A 264 -3.38 31.53 -15.51
CA MET A 264 -3.59 32.41 -16.65
C MET A 264 -2.39 32.32 -17.59
N ASP A 265 -2.57 31.60 -18.69
CA ASP A 265 -1.50 31.28 -19.64
C ASP A 265 -1.43 32.26 -20.81
N ASP A 266 -2.48 33.04 -21.05
CA ASP A 266 -2.56 34.02 -22.14
C ASP A 266 -3.02 35.41 -21.70
N ALA A 267 -2.52 36.43 -22.39
CA ALA A 267 -2.92 37.81 -22.24
C ALA A 267 -3.01 38.50 -23.60
N LEU A 268 -3.79 39.57 -23.66
CA LEU A 268 -4.07 40.32 -24.87
C LEU A 268 -3.68 41.79 -24.70
N SER A 269 -3.14 42.38 -25.76
CA SER A 269 -3.03 43.84 -25.93
C SER A 269 -3.63 44.26 -27.25
N ILE A 270 -4.17 45.48 -27.29
CA ILE A 270 -4.77 46.05 -28.49
C ILE A 270 -4.25 47.47 -28.66
N GLU A 271 -3.66 47.76 -29.82
CA GLU A 271 -3.24 49.08 -30.24
C GLU A 271 -3.95 49.44 -31.54
N ARG A 272 -4.73 50.53 -31.54
CA ARG A 272 -5.46 50.97 -32.73
C ARG A 272 -4.67 52.05 -33.46
N ALA A 273 -4.32 51.79 -34.72
CA ALA A 273 -3.79 52.77 -35.65
C ALA A 273 -4.85 53.10 -36.72
N ALA A 274 -4.64 54.17 -37.50
CA ALA A 274 -5.67 54.82 -38.33
C ALA A 274 -6.60 53.88 -39.12
N ASP A 275 -6.05 52.91 -39.85
CA ASP A 275 -6.74 51.96 -40.74
C ASP A 275 -6.52 50.48 -40.34
N ARG A 276 -5.86 50.25 -39.21
CA ARG A 276 -5.47 48.90 -38.75
C ARG A 276 -5.42 48.82 -37.24
N THR A 277 -5.79 47.66 -36.73
CA THR A 277 -5.68 47.30 -35.32
C THR A 277 -4.57 46.28 -35.16
N ARG A 278 -3.60 46.57 -34.30
CA ARG A 278 -2.57 45.62 -33.90
C ARG A 278 -3.03 44.89 -32.64
N ILE A 279 -3.12 43.57 -32.73
CA ILE A 279 -3.48 42.69 -31.62
C ILE A 279 -2.21 41.97 -31.18
N GLY A 280 -1.84 42.11 -29.91
CA GLY A 280 -0.81 41.31 -29.26
C GLY A 280 -1.43 40.14 -28.52
N ILE A 281 -0.98 38.93 -28.81
CA ILE A 281 -1.31 37.69 -28.10
C ILE A 281 -0.05 37.27 -27.35
N HIS A 282 -0.12 37.24 -26.02
CA HIS A 282 1.02 37.01 -25.14
C HIS A 282 0.81 35.71 -24.39
N ILE A 283 1.60 34.69 -24.71
CA ILE A 283 1.51 33.36 -24.08
C ILE A 283 2.63 33.21 -23.05
N SER A 284 2.34 32.68 -21.87
CA SER A 284 3.34 32.39 -20.84
C SER A 284 4.51 31.58 -21.39
N ASP A 285 5.74 32.03 -21.10
CA ASP A 285 6.96 31.43 -21.68
C ASP A 285 7.43 30.17 -20.94
N VAL A 286 6.57 29.15 -20.87
CA VAL A 286 6.86 27.89 -20.16
C VAL A 286 8.10 27.20 -20.74
N SER A 287 8.20 27.13 -22.07
CA SER A 287 9.22 26.34 -22.76
C SER A 287 10.66 26.82 -22.53
N SER A 288 10.87 28.11 -22.28
CA SER A 288 12.21 28.62 -21.98
C SER A 288 12.71 28.27 -20.58
N HIS A 289 11.80 27.83 -19.70
CA HIS A 289 12.06 27.59 -18.29
C HIS A 289 12.12 26.09 -17.93
N LEU A 290 11.62 25.22 -18.81
CA LEU A 290 11.69 23.77 -18.63
C LEU A 290 12.85 23.20 -19.46
N ALA A 291 13.74 22.45 -18.80
CA ALA A 291 14.79 21.73 -19.51
C ALA A 291 14.19 20.55 -20.29
N LEU A 292 14.54 20.45 -21.57
CA LEU A 292 14.19 19.28 -22.38
C LEU A 292 14.72 18.01 -21.72
N ASP A 293 13.86 16.99 -21.62
CA ASP A 293 14.14 15.72 -20.94
C ASP A 293 14.47 15.83 -19.43
N GLY A 294 14.20 16.97 -18.80
CA GLY A 294 14.20 17.17 -17.34
C GLY A 294 13.04 16.44 -16.64
N GLU A 295 12.99 16.49 -15.30
CA GLU A 295 11.94 15.82 -14.52
C GLU A 295 10.57 16.49 -14.75
N LEU A 296 10.53 17.82 -14.80
CA LEU A 296 9.33 18.58 -15.15
C LEU A 296 8.81 18.26 -16.55
N ASP A 297 9.69 18.22 -17.56
CA ASP A 297 9.30 17.93 -18.94
C ASP A 297 8.80 16.47 -19.10
N ARG A 298 9.46 15.50 -18.47
CA ARG A 298 9.01 14.10 -18.47
C ARG A 298 7.66 13.95 -17.78
N GLU A 299 7.47 14.59 -16.63
CA GLU A 299 6.21 14.54 -15.90
C GLU A 299 5.08 15.23 -16.68
N ALA A 300 5.34 16.41 -17.25
CA ALA A 300 4.39 17.13 -18.09
C ALA A 300 3.99 16.30 -19.32
N ARG A 301 4.94 15.64 -20.01
CA ARG A 301 4.65 14.73 -21.13
C ARG A 301 3.85 13.49 -20.70
N SER A 302 4.14 12.93 -19.52
CA SER A 302 3.40 11.81 -18.95
C SER A 302 1.94 12.20 -18.64
N ARG A 303 1.73 13.41 -18.10
CA ARG A 303 0.40 13.97 -17.82
C ARG A 303 -0.34 14.39 -19.08
N ALA A 304 0.37 14.93 -20.06
CA ALA A 304 -0.07 15.46 -21.35
C ALA A 304 -1.05 16.65 -21.30
N ILE A 305 -1.98 16.67 -20.34
CA ILE A 305 -3.00 17.71 -20.18
C ILE A 305 -3.37 17.89 -18.71
N SER A 306 -3.77 19.10 -18.31
CA SER A 306 -4.44 19.35 -17.04
C SER A 306 -5.87 18.80 -17.08
N ILE A 307 -6.29 18.06 -16.05
CA ILE A 307 -7.66 17.51 -15.95
C ILE A 307 -8.46 18.38 -14.99
N TYR A 308 -9.57 18.94 -15.47
CA TYR A 308 -10.49 19.75 -14.69
C TYR A 308 -11.78 18.95 -14.44
N CYS A 309 -11.97 18.51 -13.20
CA CYS A 309 -13.21 17.92 -12.72
C CYS A 309 -13.94 18.94 -11.83
N PRO A 310 -15.27 18.79 -11.61
CA PRO A 310 -16.03 19.71 -10.75
C PRO A 310 -15.43 19.89 -9.34
N ASP A 311 -14.89 18.81 -8.76
CA ASP A 311 -14.38 18.79 -7.39
C ASP A 311 -12.85 18.77 -7.30
N VAL A 312 -12.14 18.52 -8.40
CA VAL A 312 -10.68 18.36 -8.38
C VAL A 312 -10.04 18.83 -9.68
N GLN A 313 -8.89 19.50 -9.54
CA GLN A 313 -8.00 19.82 -10.65
C GLN A 313 -6.74 18.99 -10.52
N ILE A 314 -6.36 18.29 -11.59
CA ILE A 314 -5.06 17.60 -11.68
C ILE A 314 -4.23 18.37 -12.69
N PRO A 315 -3.33 19.25 -12.23
CA PRO A 315 -2.58 20.10 -13.13
C PRO A 315 -1.46 19.30 -13.83
N MET A 316 -1.13 19.73 -15.05
CA MET A 316 -0.01 19.19 -15.82
C MET A 316 1.34 19.55 -15.20
N LEU A 317 1.44 20.74 -14.61
CA LEU A 317 2.64 21.24 -13.94
C LEU A 317 2.36 21.47 -12.45
N PRO A 318 3.38 21.46 -11.58
CA PRO A 318 3.20 21.80 -10.18
C PRO A 318 2.54 23.18 -10.01
N PRO A 319 1.56 23.34 -9.08
CA PRO A 319 0.88 24.62 -8.85
C PRO A 319 1.81 25.80 -8.53
N SER A 320 2.98 25.54 -7.93
CA SER A 320 4.00 26.57 -7.68
C SER A 320 4.53 27.20 -8.97
N LEU A 321 4.49 26.47 -10.08
CA LEU A 321 4.83 26.98 -11.40
C LEU A 321 3.58 27.52 -12.11
N SER A 322 2.58 26.66 -12.36
CA SER A 322 1.45 27.00 -13.22
C SER A 322 0.57 28.12 -12.66
N GLU A 323 0.26 28.07 -11.36
CA GLU A 323 -0.65 29.05 -10.74
C GLU A 323 0.08 30.29 -10.20
N HIS A 324 1.42 30.30 -10.18
CA HIS A 324 2.20 31.35 -9.53
C HIS A 324 3.31 31.92 -10.41
N ALA A 325 4.39 31.16 -10.62
CA ALA A 325 5.59 31.68 -11.24
C ALA A 325 5.41 31.98 -12.73
N LEU A 326 4.60 31.18 -13.43
CA LEU A 326 4.34 31.29 -14.87
C LEU A 326 2.98 31.94 -15.18
N SER A 327 2.04 31.96 -14.23
CA SER A 327 0.75 32.65 -14.39
C SER A 327 0.94 34.15 -14.59
N LEU A 328 0.19 34.73 -15.53
CA LEU A 328 0.20 36.15 -15.93
C LEU A 328 -0.57 37.04 -14.93
N ILE A 329 -0.19 36.95 -13.66
CA ILE A 329 -0.82 37.66 -12.54
C ILE A 329 -0.63 39.17 -12.67
N GLU A 330 -1.73 39.92 -12.50
CA GLU A 330 -1.74 41.39 -12.52
C GLU A 330 -0.65 41.99 -11.61
N GLY A 331 0.04 43.01 -12.12
CA GLY A 331 1.08 43.73 -11.39
C GLY A 331 2.39 42.96 -11.17
N ARG A 332 2.50 41.73 -11.70
CA ARG A 332 3.73 40.93 -11.62
C ARG A 332 4.37 40.80 -12.99
N PRO A 333 5.63 41.26 -13.18
CA PRO A 333 6.36 41.03 -14.42
C PRO A 333 6.50 39.54 -14.72
N ARG A 334 6.24 39.15 -15.98
CA ARG A 334 6.30 37.78 -16.47
C ARG A 334 6.94 37.71 -17.85
N ASN A 335 7.63 36.61 -18.12
CA ASN A 335 8.15 36.32 -19.45
C ASN A 335 7.03 35.74 -20.30
N VAL A 336 6.88 36.26 -21.52
CA VAL A 336 5.88 35.82 -22.49
C VAL A 336 6.51 35.62 -23.86
N THR A 337 5.98 34.66 -24.61
CA THR A 337 6.13 34.58 -26.06
C THR A 337 4.98 35.35 -26.69
N SER A 338 5.29 36.38 -27.48
CA SER A 338 4.27 37.27 -28.04
C SER A 338 4.14 37.12 -29.55
N PHE A 339 2.90 37.07 -30.02
CA PHE A 339 2.52 37.11 -31.43
C PHE A 339 1.76 38.40 -31.69
N PHE A 340 2.15 39.13 -32.73
CA PHE A 340 1.45 40.35 -33.14
C PHE A 340 0.79 40.12 -34.48
N ILE A 341 -0.48 40.51 -34.56
CA ILE A 341 -1.30 40.39 -35.76
C ILE A 341 -1.81 41.79 -36.09
N GLU A 342 -1.64 42.22 -37.35
CA GLU A 342 -2.31 43.42 -37.85
C GLU A 342 -3.62 43.01 -38.52
N VAL A 343 -4.69 43.72 -38.19
CA VAL A 343 -6.05 43.43 -38.67
C VAL A 343 -6.65 44.71 -39.24
N SER A 344 -7.26 44.65 -40.41
CA SER A 344 -8.02 45.78 -40.97
C SER A 344 -9.28 46.07 -40.16
N ASP A 345 -9.91 47.23 -40.39
CA ASP A 345 -11.20 47.57 -39.78
C ASP A 345 -12.33 46.56 -40.12
N SER A 346 -12.16 45.75 -41.17
CA SER A 346 -13.11 44.71 -41.57
C SER A 346 -12.87 43.35 -40.91
N GLY A 347 -11.78 43.20 -40.14
CA GLY A 347 -11.39 41.94 -39.50
C GLY A 347 -10.47 41.05 -40.34
N GLU A 348 -10.00 41.51 -41.50
CA GLU A 348 -9.02 40.78 -42.32
C GLU A 348 -7.62 40.88 -41.71
N VAL A 349 -6.94 39.74 -41.56
CA VAL A 349 -5.53 39.68 -41.13
C VAL A 349 -4.63 40.12 -42.29
N LEU A 350 -3.74 41.08 -42.02
CA LEU A 350 -2.89 41.76 -43.01
C LEU A 350 -1.50 41.14 -43.18
#